data_AF-A0A7S2Z8B4-F1
#
_entry.id   AF-A0A7S2Z8B4-F1
#
_cell.length_a   1.000
_cell.length_b   1.000
_cell.length_c   1.000
_cell.angle_alpha   90.00
_cell.angle_beta   90.00
_cell.angle_gamma   90.00
#
_symmetry.space_group_name_H-M   'P 1'
#
loop_
_entity.id
_entity.type
_entity.pdbx_description
1 polymer ?
#
loop_
_entity_poly.entity_id
_entity_poly.type
_entity_poly.pdbx_seq_one_letter_code
_entity_poly.pdbx_strand_id
1 'polypeptide(L)'
;EEKNKNSQGTSLLECFNVQQIKAHMASLRKETQVTEKSGKEAKASAAEGKQAPEKSESCVACGCHNLLFEPPPLYCLNCNDRIKKGQTYWFTNVDINKHSVCGTCYKDHIKDSLKIEGKSVPKSKLKKKKNEEKLLEPWVQCDFCDAWVHQVCALFNKVRDEGGAGQYACPNCLVKKLEKGTVK
;
A
#
# COMPACT_ATOMS: atom_id res chain seq x y z
N GLU A 1 -22.63 -0.92 -32.99
CA GLU A 1 -21.24 -1.23 -32.62
C GLU A 1 -21.22 -1.97 -31.30
N GLU A 2 -21.13 -3.30 -31.35
CA GLU A 2 -21.04 -4.15 -30.16
C GLU A 2 -19.65 -3.99 -29.53
N LYS A 3 -19.55 -3.20 -28.46
CA LYS A 3 -18.38 -3.24 -27.59
C LYS A 3 -18.40 -4.59 -26.86
N ASN A 4 -17.59 -5.53 -27.35
CA ASN A 4 -17.25 -6.76 -26.66
C ASN A 4 -16.56 -6.41 -25.33
N LYS A 5 -17.37 -6.18 -24.28
CA LYS A 5 -16.94 -5.87 -22.91
C LYS A 5 -16.46 -7.16 -22.24
N ASN A 6 -15.37 -7.74 -22.73
CA ASN A 6 -14.62 -8.66 -21.90
C ASN A 6 -13.68 -7.81 -21.03
N SER A 7 -14.25 -7.17 -20.00
CA SER A 7 -13.53 -6.35 -19.01
C SER A 7 -12.72 -7.23 -18.06
N GLN A 8 -11.99 -8.19 -18.62
CA GLN A 8 -11.17 -9.13 -17.88
C GLN A 8 -9.83 -8.51 -17.57
N GLY A 9 -9.44 -8.53 -16.31
CA GLY A 9 -8.05 -8.34 -15.91
C GLY A 9 -7.74 -7.30 -14.87
N THR A 10 -8.75 -6.75 -14.20
CA THR A 10 -8.53 -5.84 -13.07
C THR A 10 -8.06 -6.61 -11.84
N SER A 11 -8.44 -7.88 -11.71
CA SER A 11 -8.01 -8.78 -10.64
C SER A 11 -7.48 -10.10 -11.20
N LEU A 12 -6.40 -10.62 -10.60
CA LEU A 12 -5.92 -11.98 -10.91
C LEU A 12 -6.90 -13.07 -10.44
N LEU A 13 -7.83 -12.76 -9.53
CA LEU A 13 -8.86 -13.71 -9.08
C LEU A 13 -9.82 -14.11 -10.19
N GLU A 14 -9.91 -13.31 -11.27
CA GLU A 14 -10.71 -13.66 -12.45
C GLU A 14 -10.16 -14.89 -13.20
N CYS A 15 -8.89 -15.23 -12.99
CA CYS A 15 -8.24 -16.42 -13.55
C CYS A 15 -8.45 -17.67 -12.68
N PHE A 16 -9.06 -17.54 -11.50
CA PHE A 16 -9.19 -18.62 -10.52
C PHE A 16 -10.57 -19.28 -10.61
N ASN A 17 -10.63 -20.57 -10.26
CA ASN A 17 -11.91 -21.26 -10.06
C ASN A 17 -12.48 -20.97 -8.65
N VAL A 18 -13.74 -21.37 -8.44
CA VAL A 18 -14.46 -21.14 -7.17
C VAL A 18 -13.70 -21.67 -5.96
N GLN A 19 -13.09 -22.85 -6.05
CA GLN A 19 -12.36 -23.46 -4.94
C GLN A 19 -11.09 -22.68 -4.61
N GLN A 20 -10.35 -22.24 -5.63
CA GLN A 20 -9.16 -21.39 -5.46
C GLN A 20 -9.51 -20.04 -4.83
N ILE A 21 -10.60 -19.39 -5.24
CA ILE A 21 -11.04 -18.12 -4.65
C ILE A 21 -11.44 -18.31 -3.19
N LYS A 22 -12.22 -19.35 -2.87
CA LYS A 22 -12.61 -19.67 -1.49
C LYS A 22 -11.40 -20.00 -0.61
N ALA A 23 -10.45 -20.78 -1.13
CA ALA A 23 -9.22 -21.12 -0.43
C ALA A 23 -8.35 -19.87 -0.15
N HIS A 24 -8.20 -18.97 -1.13
CA HIS A 24 -7.52 -17.68 -0.96
C HIS A 24 -8.14 -16.86 0.18
N MET A 25 -9.46 -16.66 0.15
CA MET A 25 -10.16 -15.93 1.21
C MET A 25 -10.00 -16.58 2.59
N ALA A 26 -10.04 -17.91 2.65
CA ALA A 26 -9.81 -18.64 3.90
C ALA A 26 -8.37 -18.48 4.40
N SER A 27 -7.38 -18.46 3.51
CA SER A 27 -5.96 -18.22 3.85
C SER A 27 -5.77 -16.82 4.43
N LEU A 28 -6.31 -15.80 3.75
CA LEU A 28 -6.25 -14.41 4.22
C LEU A 28 -6.78 -14.28 5.65
N ARG A 29 -7.95 -14.85 5.95
CA ARG A 29 -8.56 -14.79 7.29
C ARG A 29 -7.75 -15.52 8.36
N LYS A 30 -6.98 -16.55 7.99
CA LYS A 30 -6.11 -17.26 8.94
C LYS A 30 -4.88 -16.43 9.27
N GLU A 31 -4.26 -15.80 8.27
CA GLU A 31 -3.07 -14.96 8.46
C GLU A 31 -3.39 -13.72 9.30
N THR A 32 -4.56 -13.12 9.12
CA THR A 32 -4.94 -11.90 9.84
C THR A 32 -5.18 -12.11 11.33
N GLN A 33 -5.67 -13.30 11.74
CA GLN A 33 -5.85 -13.67 13.15
C GLN A 33 -4.52 -13.72 13.94
N VAL A 34 -3.38 -13.85 13.25
CA VAL A 34 -2.05 -13.83 13.87
C VAL A 34 -1.56 -12.39 14.12
N THR A 35 -2.00 -11.44 13.30
CA THR A 35 -1.47 -10.07 13.25
C THR A 35 -2.18 -9.04 14.15
N GLU A 36 -3.38 -9.35 14.66
CA GLU A 36 -4.22 -8.39 15.41
C GLU A 36 -3.69 -8.02 16.82
N LYS A 37 -2.57 -8.58 17.28
CA LYS A 37 -2.03 -8.30 18.63
C LYS A 37 -1.31 -6.96 18.78
N SER A 38 -1.30 -6.06 17.79
CA SER A 38 -0.52 -4.83 17.88
C SER A 38 -1.04 -3.69 17.00
N GLY A 39 -1.89 -2.80 17.54
CA GLY A 39 -2.12 -1.53 16.84
C GLY A 39 -3.13 -0.58 17.47
N LYS A 40 -2.67 0.29 18.37
CA LYS A 40 -3.35 1.56 18.65
C LYS A 40 -3.30 2.47 17.43
N GLU A 41 -4.41 3.16 17.20
CA GLU A 41 -4.63 4.18 16.18
C GLU A 41 -3.53 5.25 16.21
N ALA A 42 -2.90 5.48 15.06
CA ALA A 42 -2.04 6.64 14.84
C ALA A 42 -2.25 7.12 13.40
N LYS A 43 -2.09 8.43 13.17
CA LYS A 43 -2.21 9.06 11.85
C LYS A 43 -1.30 8.33 10.84
N ALA A 44 -1.91 7.60 9.92
CA ALA A 44 -1.24 6.90 8.82
C ALA A 44 -1.65 7.55 7.50
N SER A 45 -0.75 7.52 6.52
CA SER A 45 -1.02 7.99 5.17
C SER A 45 -1.30 6.79 4.27
N ALA A 46 -2.25 6.89 3.34
CA ALA A 46 -2.43 5.84 2.35
C ALA A 46 -1.27 5.84 1.34
N ALA A 47 -0.81 4.65 0.97
CA ALA A 47 -0.01 4.50 -0.25
C ALA A 47 -0.85 4.90 -1.49
N GLU A 48 -0.23 4.94 -2.67
CA GLU A 48 -0.87 5.40 -3.90
C GLU A 48 -2.13 4.58 -4.29
N GLY A 49 -3.31 5.04 -3.89
CA GLY A 49 -4.59 4.41 -4.22
C GLY A 49 -5.75 5.02 -3.45
N LYS A 50 -6.94 4.41 -3.53
CA LYS A 50 -8.12 4.90 -2.82
C LYS A 50 -8.02 4.55 -1.33
N GLN A 51 -8.50 5.47 -0.50
CA GLN A 51 -8.75 5.21 0.91
C GLN A 51 -10.15 4.62 1.05
N ALA A 52 -10.32 3.63 1.93
CA ALA A 52 -11.66 3.25 2.35
C ALA A 52 -12.32 4.44 3.07
N PRO A 53 -13.65 4.58 2.96
CA PRO A 53 -14.38 5.56 3.74
C PRO A 53 -14.22 5.24 5.24
N GLU A 54 -14.18 6.27 6.09
CA GLU A 54 -13.98 6.13 7.56
C GLU A 54 -15.00 5.19 8.24
N LYS A 55 -16.13 4.90 7.58
CA LYS A 55 -17.19 4.01 8.06
C LYS A 55 -17.19 2.60 7.43
N SER A 56 -16.20 2.25 6.61
CA SER A 56 -16.06 0.88 6.08
C SER A 56 -15.58 -0.04 7.20
N GLU A 57 -16.44 -0.93 7.68
CA GLU A 57 -16.15 -1.70 8.90
C GLU A 57 -15.01 -2.72 8.73
N SER A 58 -14.86 -3.35 7.56
CA SER A 58 -13.75 -4.30 7.30
C SER A 58 -13.64 -4.70 5.83
N CYS A 59 -12.46 -5.19 5.44
CA CYS A 59 -12.26 -5.83 4.14
C CYS A 59 -13.05 -7.14 4.05
N VAL A 60 -13.91 -7.27 3.04
CA VAL A 60 -14.78 -8.46 2.92
C VAL A 60 -14.04 -9.77 2.59
N ALA A 61 -12.77 -9.68 2.21
CA ALA A 61 -11.90 -10.84 1.99
C ALA A 61 -11.24 -11.30 3.29
N CYS A 62 -10.40 -10.44 3.90
CA CYS A 62 -9.55 -10.80 5.03
C CYS A 62 -10.17 -10.50 6.41
N GLY A 63 -11.20 -9.66 6.48
CA GLY A 63 -11.88 -9.26 7.73
C GLY A 63 -11.20 -8.12 8.50
N CYS A 64 -10.00 -7.69 8.12
CA CYS A 64 -9.32 -6.59 8.82
C CYS A 64 -9.85 -5.22 8.39
N HIS A 65 -9.75 -4.27 9.33
CA HIS A 65 -9.90 -2.86 9.03
C HIS A 65 -8.65 -2.35 8.31
N ASN A 66 -7.54 -2.08 9.00
CA ASN A 66 -6.32 -1.55 8.37
C ASN A 66 -5.22 -2.60 8.23
N LEU A 67 -4.61 -2.65 7.04
CA LEU A 67 -3.31 -3.30 6.82
C LEU A 67 -2.26 -2.21 6.61
N LEU A 68 -1.08 -2.41 7.20
CA LEU A 68 0.05 -1.49 7.10
C LEU A 68 1.16 -2.14 6.29
N PHE A 69 1.73 -1.40 5.34
CA PHE A 69 2.99 -1.80 4.74
C PHE A 69 4.11 -1.72 5.76
N GLU A 70 5.07 -2.63 5.59
CA GLU A 70 6.37 -2.43 6.19
C GLU A 70 7.04 -1.22 5.53
N PRO A 71 7.40 -0.17 6.30
CA PRO A 71 8.03 1.01 5.72
C PRO A 71 9.42 0.67 5.17
N PRO A 72 9.81 1.21 4.00
CA PRO A 72 11.13 1.00 3.45
C PRO A 72 12.24 1.38 4.44
N PRO A 73 13.33 0.59 4.53
CA PRO A 73 14.43 0.92 5.41
C PRO A 73 15.09 2.24 4.97
N LEU A 74 15.35 3.11 5.95
CA LEU A 74 16.04 4.38 5.72
C LEU A 74 17.49 4.28 6.18
N TYR A 75 18.40 4.81 5.36
CA TYR A 75 19.83 4.84 5.64
C TYR A 75 20.35 6.27 5.63
N CYS A 76 21.36 6.53 6.45
CA CYS A 76 22.06 7.80 6.48
C CYS A 76 23.05 7.88 5.32
N LEU A 77 22.99 8.93 4.51
CA LEU A 77 23.92 9.16 3.40
C LEU A 77 25.39 9.30 3.87
N ASN A 78 25.62 9.82 5.08
CA ASN A 78 26.97 10.15 5.54
C ASN A 78 27.68 8.95 6.21
N CYS A 79 26.97 8.17 7.02
CA CYS A 79 27.56 7.04 7.76
C CYS A 79 27.07 5.67 7.29
N ASN A 80 26.12 5.60 6.36
CA ASN A 80 25.46 4.38 5.88
C ASN A 80 24.73 3.55 6.95
N ASP A 81 24.64 4.04 8.19
CA ASP A 81 23.87 3.38 9.23
C ASP A 81 22.37 3.47 8.97
N ARG A 82 21.64 2.44 9.40
CA ARG A 82 20.18 2.39 9.37
C ARG A 82 19.59 3.41 10.36
N ILE A 83 18.72 4.28 9.87
CA ILE A 83 17.91 5.21 10.66
C ILE A 83 16.71 4.42 11.21
N LYS A 84 16.75 4.08 12.50
CA LYS A 84 15.74 3.25 13.17
C LYS A 84 14.39 3.96 13.30
N LYS A 85 13.32 3.18 13.50
CA LYS A 85 11.97 3.70 13.79
C LYS A 85 12.00 4.63 15.00
N GLY A 86 11.27 5.75 14.91
CA GLY A 86 11.22 6.78 15.93
C GLY A 86 12.41 7.75 15.93
N GLN A 87 13.51 7.46 15.22
CA GLN A 87 14.63 8.39 15.14
C GLN A 87 14.31 9.61 14.29
N THR A 88 14.83 10.76 14.71
CA THR A 88 14.77 11.98 13.92
C THR A 88 15.89 11.98 12.89
N TYR A 89 15.55 12.40 11.68
CA TYR A 89 16.47 12.55 10.57
C TYR A 89 16.17 13.82 9.78
N TRP A 90 17.12 14.19 8.94
CA TRP A 90 17.01 15.31 8.01
C TRP A 90 17.06 14.80 6.60
N PHE A 91 16.28 15.39 5.70
CA PHE A 91 16.28 14.97 4.31
C PHE A 91 16.16 16.13 3.33
N THR A 92 16.55 15.85 2.10
CA THR A 92 16.38 16.74 0.95
C THR A 92 16.05 15.94 -0.30
N ASN A 93 15.34 16.58 -1.23
CA ASN A 93 15.05 16.04 -2.55
C ASN A 93 15.85 16.88 -3.53
N VAL A 94 16.98 16.33 -3.98
CA VAL A 94 17.88 17.03 -4.93
C VAL A 94 17.59 16.59 -6.37
N ASP A 95 16.99 15.42 -6.53
CA ASP A 95 16.57 14.77 -7.78
C ASP A 95 15.31 13.92 -7.50
N ILE A 96 15.13 12.80 -8.21
CA ILE A 96 14.11 11.78 -7.89
C ILE A 96 14.37 11.13 -6.52
N ASN A 97 15.61 11.15 -6.05
CA ASN A 97 16.03 10.45 -4.83
C ASN A 97 15.93 11.35 -3.59
N LYS A 98 15.31 10.79 -2.55
CA LYS A 98 15.30 11.37 -1.20
C LYS A 98 16.58 11.00 -0.46
N HIS A 99 17.40 12.00 -0.18
CA HIS A 99 18.65 11.82 0.55
C HIS A 99 18.42 12.11 2.04
N SER A 100 18.74 11.15 2.90
CA SER A 100 18.47 11.23 4.34
C SER A 100 19.76 11.20 5.16
N VAL A 101 19.80 11.95 6.26
CA VAL A 101 20.94 12.05 7.17
C VAL A 101 20.45 11.86 8.60
N CYS A 102 21.08 10.98 9.37
CA CYS A 102 20.73 10.74 10.77
C CYS A 102 21.03 11.97 11.64
N GLY A 103 20.41 12.05 12.83
CA GLY A 103 20.60 13.19 13.72
C GLY A 103 22.05 13.43 14.16
N THR A 104 22.81 12.36 14.39
CA THR A 104 24.23 12.44 14.74
C THR A 104 25.03 13.10 13.61
N CYS A 105 24.91 12.57 12.38
CA CYS A 105 25.64 13.13 11.24
C CYS A 105 25.21 14.57 10.91
N TYR A 106 23.91 14.88 11.04
CA TYR A 106 23.42 16.24 10.84
C TYR A 106 24.05 17.25 11.81
N LYS A 107 24.28 16.84 13.07
CA LYS A 107 24.90 17.69 14.09
C LYS A 107 26.42 17.77 13.91
N ASP A 108 27.07 16.62 13.71
CA ASP A 108 28.51 16.50 13.89
C ASP A 108 29.30 16.67 12.57
N HIS A 109 28.69 16.36 11.42
CA HIS A 109 29.38 16.37 10.12
C HIS A 109 28.84 17.44 9.15
N ILE A 110 27.57 17.83 9.27
CA ILE A 110 26.99 18.86 8.39
C ILE A 110 27.11 20.22 9.08
N LYS A 111 28.07 21.06 8.65
CA LYS A 111 28.23 22.43 9.17
C LYS A 111 27.39 23.43 8.38
N ASP A 112 27.77 23.68 7.12
CA ASP A 112 27.10 24.69 6.29
C ASP A 112 26.18 24.06 5.24
N SER A 113 26.62 22.98 4.61
CA SER A 113 25.88 22.31 3.54
C SER A 113 26.16 20.82 3.49
N LEU A 114 25.17 20.07 3.01
CA LEU A 114 25.27 18.66 2.64
C LEU A 114 25.65 18.57 1.17
N LYS A 115 26.76 17.88 0.86
CA LYS A 115 27.20 17.63 -0.51
C LYS A 115 26.60 16.32 -1.02
N ILE A 116 25.95 16.37 -2.17
CA ILE A 116 25.29 15.23 -2.83
C ILE A 116 25.67 15.29 -4.30
N GLU A 117 26.46 14.34 -4.79
CA GLU A 117 26.79 14.19 -6.23
C GLU A 117 27.13 15.52 -6.93
N GLY A 118 28.03 16.31 -6.34
CA GLY A 118 28.46 17.61 -6.90
C GLY A 118 27.51 18.79 -6.62
N LYS A 119 26.30 18.56 -6.10
CA LYS A 119 25.38 19.60 -5.62
C LYS A 119 25.61 19.86 -4.14
N SER A 120 25.38 21.10 -3.72
CA SER A 120 25.47 21.52 -2.32
C SER A 120 24.10 22.01 -1.84
N VAL A 121 23.58 21.36 -0.81
CA VAL A 121 22.31 21.72 -0.17
C VAL A 121 22.61 22.39 1.18
N PRO A 122 22.27 23.67 1.36
CA PRO A 122 22.45 24.35 2.64
C PRO A 122 21.78 23.59 3.78
N LYS A 123 22.43 23.52 4.95
CA LYS A 123 21.93 22.84 6.15
C LYS A 123 20.53 23.34 6.55
N SER A 124 20.28 24.63 6.39
CA SER A 124 18.99 25.28 6.65
C SER A 124 17.85 24.82 5.72
N LYS A 125 18.17 24.27 4.55
CA LYS A 125 17.17 23.74 3.59
C LYS A 125 16.83 22.27 3.85
N LEU A 126 17.53 21.58 4.76
CA LEU A 126 17.23 20.20 5.10
C LEU A 126 15.95 20.12 5.95
N LYS A 127 15.01 19.28 5.53
CA LYS A 127 13.73 19.09 6.23
C LYS A 127 13.88 18.07 7.34
N LYS A 128 13.50 18.43 8.57
CA LYS A 128 13.51 17.53 9.73
C LYS A 128 12.25 16.66 9.72
N LYS A 129 12.40 15.34 9.86
CA LYS A 129 11.28 14.36 9.97
C LYS A 129 11.62 13.29 11.01
N LYS A 130 10.60 12.69 11.61
CA LYS A 130 10.74 11.52 12.49
C LYS A 130 10.41 10.25 11.68
N ASN A 131 11.19 9.19 11.85
CA ASN A 131 10.99 7.93 11.13
C ASN A 131 9.83 7.13 11.74
N GLU A 132 8.61 7.59 11.51
CA GLU A 132 7.37 6.98 12.04
C GLU A 132 6.31 6.87 10.95
N GLU A 133 6.72 6.94 9.69
CA GLU A 133 5.82 6.83 8.55
C GLU A 133 5.15 5.46 8.55
N LYS A 134 3.82 5.50 8.49
CA LYS A 134 2.94 4.35 8.41
C LYS A 134 2.16 4.49 7.12
N LEU A 135 2.36 3.53 6.21
CA LEU A 135 1.65 3.48 4.94
C LEU A 135 0.54 2.44 5.04
N LEU A 136 -0.70 2.86 4.80
CA LEU A 136 -1.83 1.95 4.72
C LEU A 136 -1.87 1.27 3.35
N GLU A 137 -2.21 -0.01 3.37
CA GLU A 137 -2.62 -0.78 2.20
C GLU A 137 -3.81 -0.08 1.52
N PRO A 138 -3.76 0.17 0.20
CA PRO A 138 -4.85 0.82 -0.51
C PRO A 138 -6.07 -0.07 -0.61
N TRP A 139 -7.20 0.55 -0.90
CA TRP A 139 -8.48 -0.12 -1.04
C TRP A 139 -9.01 -0.06 -2.47
N VAL A 140 -9.83 -1.05 -2.81
CA VAL A 140 -10.61 -1.10 -4.04
C VAL A 140 -12.07 -1.38 -3.69
N GLN A 141 -12.99 -0.66 -4.32
CA GLN A 141 -14.43 -0.82 -4.14
C GLN A 141 -14.98 -1.72 -5.26
N CYS A 142 -15.77 -2.71 -4.89
CA CYS A 142 -16.49 -3.58 -5.83
C CYS A 142 -17.56 -2.82 -6.61
N ASP A 143 -17.58 -2.94 -7.94
CA ASP A 143 -18.59 -2.29 -8.79
C ASP A 143 -19.97 -2.97 -8.76
N PHE A 144 -20.09 -4.12 -8.08
CA PHE A 144 -21.31 -4.94 -8.06
C PHE A 144 -22.04 -4.95 -6.72
N CYS A 145 -21.35 -4.66 -5.62
CA CYS A 145 -21.94 -4.69 -4.29
C CYS A 145 -21.39 -3.63 -3.35
N ASP A 146 -20.64 -2.66 -3.88
CA ASP A 146 -20.05 -1.51 -3.18
C ASP A 146 -19.13 -1.85 -1.99
N ALA A 147 -18.85 -3.14 -1.77
CA ALA A 147 -18.01 -3.62 -0.70
C ALA A 147 -16.54 -3.29 -0.96
N TRP A 148 -15.82 -2.99 0.12
CA TRP A 148 -14.40 -2.64 0.08
C TRP A 148 -13.51 -3.85 0.33
N VAL A 149 -12.41 -3.91 -0.42
CA VAL A 149 -11.38 -4.94 -0.31
C VAL A 149 -10.02 -4.26 -0.36
N HIS A 150 -9.05 -4.73 0.43
CA HIS A 150 -7.66 -4.30 0.24
C HIS A 150 -7.17 -4.69 -1.16
N GLN A 151 -6.34 -3.85 -1.77
CA GLN A 151 -5.83 -4.07 -3.11
C GLN A 151 -5.10 -5.42 -3.23
N VAL A 152 -4.25 -5.75 -2.26
CA VAL A 152 -3.55 -7.03 -2.17
C VAL A 152 -4.51 -8.21 -1.96
N CYS A 153 -5.53 -8.07 -1.10
CA CYS A 153 -6.51 -9.13 -0.88
C CYS A 153 -7.36 -9.40 -2.13
N ALA A 154 -7.60 -8.38 -2.93
CA ALA A 154 -8.28 -8.46 -4.21
C ALA A 154 -7.39 -8.97 -5.35
N LEU A 155 -6.07 -9.12 -5.15
CA LEU A 155 -5.07 -9.31 -6.20
C LEU A 155 -5.28 -8.30 -7.35
N PHE A 156 -5.55 -7.05 -7.00
CA PHE A 156 -6.00 -6.01 -7.92
C PHE A 156 -4.81 -5.30 -8.59
N ASN A 157 -4.86 -5.23 -9.93
CA ASN A 157 -3.86 -4.58 -10.75
C ASN A 157 -4.36 -3.19 -11.19
N LYS A 158 -3.93 -2.17 -10.45
CA LYS A 158 -4.26 -0.76 -10.71
C LYS A 158 -3.87 -0.30 -12.11
N VAL A 159 -2.73 -0.76 -12.65
CA VAL A 159 -2.26 -0.37 -13.99
C VAL A 159 -3.23 -0.84 -15.07
N ARG A 160 -3.85 -2.01 -14.89
CA ARG A 160 -4.85 -2.53 -15.84
C ARG A 160 -6.22 -1.84 -15.72
N ASP A 161 -6.41 -1.04 -14.68
CA ASP A 161 -7.57 -0.19 -14.48
C ASP A 161 -7.30 1.28 -14.87
N GLU A 162 -6.09 1.61 -15.34
CA GLU A 162 -5.77 2.96 -15.83
C GLU A 162 -6.60 3.27 -17.09
N GLY A 163 -7.64 4.10 -16.90
CA GLY A 163 -8.65 4.42 -17.90
C GLY A 163 -10.09 4.13 -17.47
N GLY A 164 -10.30 3.48 -16.32
CA GLY A 164 -11.63 3.24 -15.71
C GLY A 164 -12.57 2.39 -16.58
N ALA A 165 -12.01 1.64 -17.53
CA ALA A 165 -12.78 0.85 -18.49
C ALA A 165 -13.08 -0.57 -17.98
N GLY A 166 -12.38 -1.02 -16.92
CA GLY A 166 -12.59 -2.32 -16.29
C GLY A 166 -13.64 -2.25 -15.19
N GLN A 167 -14.50 -3.27 -15.09
CA GLN A 167 -15.36 -3.46 -13.92
C GLN A 167 -14.68 -4.46 -12.97
N TYR A 168 -14.50 -4.07 -11.72
CA TYR A 168 -13.95 -4.92 -10.67
C TYR A 168 -15.05 -5.61 -9.87
N ALA A 169 -14.97 -6.95 -9.81
CA ALA A 169 -15.79 -7.78 -8.94
C ALA A 169 -14.97 -8.28 -7.75
N CYS A 170 -15.48 -8.07 -6.53
CA CYS A 170 -14.87 -8.62 -5.33
C CYS A 170 -14.91 -10.16 -5.32
N PRO A 171 -14.09 -10.82 -4.46
CA PRO A 171 -14.05 -12.29 -4.39
C PRO A 171 -15.42 -12.94 -4.21
N ASN A 172 -16.30 -12.36 -3.37
CA ASN A 172 -17.65 -12.87 -3.14
C ASN A 172 -18.54 -12.77 -4.38
N CYS A 173 -18.47 -11.65 -5.12
CA CYS A 173 -19.22 -11.49 -6.36
C CYS A 173 -18.70 -12.40 -7.47
N LEU A 174 -17.38 -12.61 -7.56
CA LEU A 174 -16.77 -13.57 -8.48
C LEU A 174 -17.25 -14.99 -8.22
N VAL A 175 -17.25 -15.44 -6.96
CA VAL A 175 -17.78 -16.77 -6.57
C VAL A 175 -19.24 -16.92 -6.99
N LYS A 176 -20.10 -15.95 -6.65
CA LYS A 176 -21.52 -15.96 -7.02
C LYS A 176 -21.72 -16.02 -8.53
N LYS A 177 -20.92 -15.27 -9.30
CA LYS A 177 -20.98 -15.24 -10.77
C LYS A 177 -20.59 -16.60 -11.36
N LEU A 178 -19.51 -17.19 -10.87
CA LEU A 178 -19.03 -18.50 -11.33
C LEU A 178 -20.05 -19.59 -10.99
N GLU A 179 -20.53 -19.67 -9.75
CA GLU A 179 -21.50 -20.69 -9.31
C GLU A 179 -22.82 -20.63 -10.09
N LYS A 180 -23.33 -19.42 -10.39
CA LYS A 180 -24.53 -19.25 -11.24
C LYS A 180 -24.29 -19.64 -12.70
N GLY A 181 -23.04 -19.61 -13.16
CA GLY A 181 -22.62 -20.04 -14.49
C GLY A 181 -22.18 -21.51 -14.59
N THR A 182 -22.14 -22.26 -13.47
CA THR A 182 -21.75 -23.69 -13.43
C THR A 182 -22.93 -24.64 -13.68
N VAL A 183 -23.93 -24.23 -14.44
CA VAL A 183 -24.78 -25.19 -15.16
C VAL A 183 -24.14 -25.34 -16.54
N LYS A 184 -23.14 -26.22 -16.63
CA LYS A 184 -22.83 -26.86 -17.90
C LYS A 184 -23.71 -28.10 -18.03
#